data_AF-A0A1I6WM36-F1
#
_entry.id   AF-A0A1I6WM36-F1
#
_cell.length_a   1.000
_cell.length_b   1.000
_cell.length_c   1.000
_cell.angle_alpha   90.00
_cell.angle_beta   90.00
_cell.angle_gamma   90.00
#
_symmetry.space_group_name_H-M   'P 1'
#
loop_
_entity.id
_entity.type
_entity.pdbx_description
1 polymer ?
#
loop_
_entity_poly.entity_id
_entity_poly.type
_entity_poly.pdbx_seq_one_letter_code
_entity_poly.pdbx_strand_id
1 'polypeptide(L)'
;MNSDLLERLETRAHHVTGAEPWERNDHDPRVATSVNNAKAFLEKIGSALREPSITGGTTANPGTIVTVYWIVQNINKIFGVYVSFKDDDTCRLEVSGPGMSSFAVDNLSLDELLNYDVPYQFHKIESKARQAGGDLHKPGLS
;
A
#
# COMPACT_ATOMS: atom_id res chain seq x y z
N MET A 1 -12.60 -0.37 -13.05
CA MET A 1 -12.72 0.10 -11.65
C MET A 1 -14.12 0.68 -11.42
N ASN A 2 -14.70 0.59 -10.22
CA ASN A 2 -15.99 1.24 -9.90
C ASN A 2 -15.81 2.77 -9.74
N SER A 3 -16.81 3.56 -10.12
CA SER A 3 -16.77 5.03 -10.09
C SER A 3 -16.57 5.62 -8.69
N ASP A 4 -17.13 4.98 -7.65
CA ASP A 4 -16.94 5.41 -6.25
C ASP A 4 -15.46 5.34 -5.81
N LEU A 5 -14.77 4.26 -6.19
CA LEU A 5 -13.37 4.07 -5.84
C LEU A 5 -12.48 5.11 -6.54
N LEU A 6 -12.83 5.44 -7.78
CA LEU A 6 -12.15 6.47 -8.57
C LEU A 6 -12.30 7.85 -7.91
N GLU A 7 -13.53 8.23 -7.54
CA GLU A 7 -13.81 9.50 -6.88
C GLU A 7 -13.07 9.63 -5.55
N ARG A 8 -13.04 8.56 -4.76
CA ARG A 8 -12.28 8.51 -3.49
C ARG A 8 -10.77 8.64 -3.71
N LEU A 9 -10.23 8.03 -4.76
CA LEU A 9 -8.82 8.15 -5.12
C LEU A 9 -8.46 9.59 -5.44
N GLU A 10 -9.23 10.24 -6.31
CA GLU A 10 -9.01 11.62 -6.72
C GLU A 10 -9.15 12.56 -5.52
N THR A 11 -10.25 12.45 -4.76
CA THR A 11 -10.49 13.28 -3.57
C THR A 11 -9.35 13.18 -2.54
N ARG A 12 -8.82 11.97 -2.30
CA ARG A 12 -7.76 11.76 -1.31
C ARG A 12 -6.39 12.24 -1.79
N ALA A 13 -6.12 12.21 -3.09
CA ALA A 13 -4.83 12.65 -3.63
C ALA A 13 -4.60 14.17 -3.44
N HIS A 14 -5.67 14.96 -3.50
CA HIS A 14 -5.65 16.40 -3.22
C HIS A 14 -5.68 16.73 -1.71
N HIS A 15 -5.96 15.75 -0.85
CA HIS A 15 -5.99 15.94 0.59
C HIS A 15 -4.63 15.63 1.24
N VAL A 16 -4.12 16.57 2.04
CA VAL A 16 -2.95 16.35 2.89
C VAL A 16 -3.37 16.51 4.35
N THR A 17 -3.19 15.44 5.12
CA THR A 17 -3.56 15.46 6.54
C THR A 17 -2.64 16.39 7.32
N GLY A 18 -3.22 17.32 8.07
CA GLY A 18 -2.48 18.29 8.87
C GLY A 18 -1.94 19.48 8.10
N ALA A 19 -2.28 19.60 6.82
CA ALA A 19 -1.96 20.70 5.93
C ALA A 19 -3.19 21.54 5.64
N GLU A 20 -2.96 22.77 5.20
CA GLU A 20 -4.03 23.62 4.72
C GLU A 20 -4.55 23.16 3.35
N PRO A 21 -5.84 23.34 3.02
CA PRO A 21 -6.46 22.80 1.80
C PRO A 21 -5.80 23.22 0.48
N TRP A 22 -5.03 24.31 0.47
CA TRP A 22 -4.37 24.86 -0.72
C TRP A 22 -2.97 24.29 -0.99
N GLU A 23 -2.44 23.42 -0.13
CA GLU A 23 -1.07 22.89 -0.30
C GLU A 23 -0.90 21.96 -1.52
N ARG A 24 -1.99 21.37 -2.03
CA ARG A 24 -2.03 20.69 -3.34
C ARG A 24 -3.16 21.25 -4.18
N ASN A 25 -2.81 21.89 -5.29
CA ASN A 25 -3.80 22.43 -6.20
C ASN A 25 -4.32 21.35 -7.17
N ASP A 26 -5.50 21.59 -7.75
CA ASP A 26 -6.16 20.66 -8.69
C ASP A 26 -5.41 20.53 -10.03
N HIS A 27 -4.39 21.35 -10.26
CA HIS A 27 -3.59 21.39 -11.47
C HIS A 27 -2.17 20.85 -11.27
N ASP A 28 -1.89 20.21 -10.14
CA ASP A 28 -0.56 19.70 -9.84
C ASP A 28 -0.30 18.46 -10.70
N PRO A 29 0.64 18.52 -11.68
CA PRO A 29 0.89 17.39 -12.57
C PRO A 29 1.37 16.15 -11.81
N ARG A 30 1.97 16.32 -10.62
CA ARG A 30 2.42 15.21 -9.78
C ARG A 30 1.24 14.43 -9.23
N VAL A 31 0.17 15.14 -8.83
CA VAL A 31 -1.07 14.51 -8.37
C VAL A 31 -1.71 13.70 -9.49
N ALA A 32 -1.80 14.28 -10.69
CA ALA A 32 -2.34 13.58 -11.85
C ALA A 32 -1.55 12.30 -12.18
N THR A 33 -0.21 12.36 -12.17
CA THR A 33 0.66 11.20 -12.38
C THR A 33 0.44 10.12 -11.31
N SER A 34 0.50 10.46 -10.01
CA SER A 34 0.31 9.48 -8.94
C SER A 34 -1.08 8.85 -8.97
N VAL A 35 -2.12 9.63 -9.28
CA VAL A 35 -3.48 9.14 -9.46
C VAL A 35 -3.57 8.16 -10.63
N ASN A 36 -2.95 8.46 -11.77
CA ASN A 36 -2.93 7.54 -12.92
C ASN A 36 -2.14 6.25 -12.62
N ASN A 37 -1.02 6.34 -11.90
CA ASN A 37 -0.26 5.18 -11.47
C ASN A 37 -1.08 4.29 -10.51
N ALA A 38 -1.81 4.91 -9.58
CA ALA A 38 -2.71 4.20 -8.68
C ALA A 38 -3.87 3.51 -9.43
N LYS A 39 -4.45 4.17 -10.45
CA LYS A 39 -5.46 3.56 -11.33
C LYS A 39 -4.91 2.34 -12.04
N ALA A 40 -3.77 2.47 -12.71
CA ALA A 40 -3.14 1.38 -13.45
C ALA A 40 -2.82 0.18 -12.54
N PHE A 41 -2.33 0.46 -11.33
CA PHE A 41 -2.13 -0.58 -10.31
C PHE A 41 -3.44 -1.27 -9.95
N LEU A 42 -4.46 -0.52 -9.52
CA LEU A 42 -5.78 -1.04 -9.12
C LEU A 42 -6.46 -1.86 -10.24
N GLU A 43 -6.31 -1.45 -11.50
CA GLU A 43 -6.81 -2.17 -12.66
C GLU A 43 -6.09 -3.50 -12.86
N LYS A 44 -4.76 -3.55 -12.65
CA LYS A 44 -3.97 -4.78 -12.77
C LYS A 44 -4.31 -5.80 -11.69
N ILE A 45 -4.42 -5.38 -10.42
CA ILE A 45 -4.81 -6.29 -9.33
C ILE A 45 -6.29 -6.70 -9.44
N GLY A 46 -7.12 -5.90 -10.10
CA GLY A 46 -8.51 -6.22 -10.41
C GLY A 46 -9.35 -6.54 -9.16
N SER A 47 -10.35 -7.42 -9.31
CA SER A 47 -11.20 -7.89 -8.20
C SER A 47 -10.57 -9.00 -7.37
N ALA A 48 -9.28 -9.31 -7.55
CA ALA A 48 -8.61 -10.40 -6.82
C ALA A 48 -8.52 -10.12 -5.31
N LEU A 49 -8.59 -8.85 -4.93
CA LEU A 49 -8.64 -8.40 -3.54
C LEU A 49 -9.98 -7.71 -3.26
N ARG A 50 -10.38 -7.69 -1.98
CA ARG A 50 -11.48 -6.83 -1.52
C ARG A 50 -11.17 -5.37 -1.84
N GLU A 51 -12.20 -4.53 -1.83
CA GLU A 51 -12.04 -3.11 -2.09
C GLU A 51 -11.02 -2.46 -1.11
N PRO A 52 -10.05 -1.68 -1.62
CA PRO A 52 -9.07 -1.04 -0.77
C PRO A 52 -9.64 0.15 -0.01
N SER A 53 -8.93 0.49 1.07
CA SER A 53 -9.00 1.81 1.67
C SER A 53 -7.99 2.74 1.00
N ILE A 54 -8.30 4.05 1.01
CA ILE A 54 -7.48 5.08 0.37
C ILE A 54 -7.26 6.23 1.36
N THR A 55 -6.01 6.66 1.51
CA THR A 55 -5.62 7.83 2.29
C THR A 55 -4.72 8.75 1.48
N GLY A 56 -4.82 10.06 1.73
CA GLY A 56 -3.91 11.04 1.16
C GLY A 56 -2.57 11.09 1.90
N GLY A 57 -1.73 12.03 1.49
CA GLY A 57 -0.48 12.36 2.17
C GLY A 57 -0.70 12.95 3.57
N THR A 58 0.40 13.17 4.29
CA THR A 58 0.41 13.88 5.57
C THR A 58 1.52 14.92 5.56
N THR A 59 1.46 15.94 6.42
CA THR A 59 2.57 16.90 6.57
C THR A 59 3.86 16.26 7.07
N ALA A 60 3.77 15.11 7.74
CA ALA A 60 4.94 14.31 8.14
C ALA A 60 5.57 13.53 6.97
N ASN A 61 4.82 13.30 5.89
CA ASN A 61 5.29 12.65 4.67
C ASN A 61 4.66 13.31 3.43
N PRO A 62 5.05 14.56 3.12
CA PRO A 62 4.40 15.37 2.10
C PRO A 62 4.63 14.83 0.68
N GLY A 63 5.70 14.06 0.47
CA GLY A 63 6.03 13.42 -0.80
C GLY A 63 5.12 12.24 -1.15
N THR A 64 4.32 11.72 -0.21
CA THR A 64 3.30 10.71 -0.52
C THR A 64 2.03 11.40 -1.01
N ILE A 65 1.64 11.18 -2.26
CA ILE A 65 0.40 11.75 -2.79
C ILE A 65 -0.80 10.98 -2.27
N VAL A 66 -0.79 9.67 -2.48
CA VAL A 66 -1.90 8.79 -2.11
C VAL A 66 -1.38 7.41 -1.72
N THR A 67 -2.02 6.78 -0.74
CA THR A 67 -1.78 5.40 -0.34
C THR A 67 -3.06 4.60 -0.51
N VAL A 68 -2.93 3.49 -1.22
CA VAL A 68 -3.96 2.45 -1.33
C VAL A 68 -3.56 1.32 -0.41
N TYR A 69 -4.47 0.85 0.45
CA TYR A 69 -4.14 -0.20 1.39
C TYR A 69 -5.27 -1.18 1.67
N TRP A 70 -4.86 -2.38 2.09
CA TRP A 70 -5.73 -3.48 2.50
C TRP A 70 -5.35 -3.94 3.89
N ILE A 71 -6.35 -4.23 4.70
CA ILE A 71 -6.17 -5.03 5.91
C ILE A 71 -6.52 -6.47 5.55
N VAL A 72 -5.53 -7.34 5.61
CA VAL A 72 -5.67 -8.75 5.25
C VAL A 72 -5.64 -9.58 6.52
N GLN A 73 -6.65 -10.44 6.67
CA GLN A 73 -6.74 -11.42 7.73
C GLN A 73 -6.42 -12.80 7.16
N ASN A 74 -5.48 -13.49 7.80
CA ASN A 74 -5.17 -14.89 7.49
C ASN A 74 -5.11 -15.69 8.79
N ILE A 75 -6.00 -16.66 8.95
CA ILE A 75 -6.18 -17.68 10.00
C ILE A 75 -5.95 -17.18 11.46
N ASN A 76 -4.78 -16.65 11.81
CA ASN A 76 -4.44 -16.09 13.14
C ASN A 76 -3.69 -14.74 13.12
N LYS A 77 -3.55 -14.09 11.96
CA LYS A 77 -2.80 -12.83 11.81
C LYS A 77 -3.59 -11.81 11.01
N ILE A 78 -3.45 -10.55 11.40
CA ILE A 78 -3.92 -9.39 10.66
C ILE A 78 -2.69 -8.59 10.28
N PHE A 79 -2.58 -8.21 9.02
CA PHE A 79 -1.51 -7.35 8.55
C PHE A 79 -2.05 -6.38 7.50
N GLY A 80 -1.43 -5.21 7.43
CA GLY A 80 -1.71 -4.19 6.44
C GLY A 80 -0.75 -4.32 5.27
N VAL A 81 -1.27 -4.08 4.06
CA VAL A 81 -0.48 -3.89 2.86
C VAL A 81 -0.77 -2.53 2.28
N TYR A 82 0.28 -1.75 2.09
CA TYR A 82 0.22 -0.34 1.76
C TYR A 82 1.03 -0.13 0.48
N VAL A 83 0.39 0.49 -0.50
CA VAL A 83 1.02 0.92 -1.74
C VAL A 83 0.89 2.43 -1.83
N SER A 84 1.99 3.12 -1.65
CA SER A 84 2.05 4.59 -1.67
C SER A 84 2.61 5.06 -3.00
N PHE A 85 1.91 6.00 -3.63
CA PHE A 85 2.32 6.67 -4.86
C PHE A 85 2.81 8.08 -4.50
N LYS A 86 4.02 8.40 -4.90
CA LYS A 86 4.74 9.60 -4.47
C LYS A 86 4.79 10.65 -5.57
N ASP A 87 5.12 11.87 -5.16
CA ASP A 87 5.17 13.05 -6.02
C ASP A 87 6.40 13.09 -6.96
N ASP A 88 7.36 12.20 -6.72
CA ASP A 88 8.57 11.96 -7.51
C ASP A 88 8.41 10.80 -8.52
N ASP A 89 7.17 10.40 -8.82
CA ASP A 89 6.83 9.28 -9.72
C ASP A 89 7.34 7.90 -9.24
N THR A 90 7.74 7.81 -7.97
CA THR A 90 8.09 6.52 -7.35
C THR A 90 6.95 5.97 -6.50
N CYS A 91 7.05 4.67 -6.23
CA CYS A 91 6.12 3.91 -5.43
C CYS A 91 6.85 3.29 -4.23
N ARG A 92 6.10 3.08 -3.15
CA ARG A 92 6.52 2.25 -2.01
C ARG A 92 5.51 1.15 -1.79
N LEU A 93 5.99 -0.08 -1.66
CA LEU A 93 5.21 -1.22 -1.19
C LEU A 93 5.65 -1.55 0.23
N GLU A 94 4.70 -1.59 1.17
CA GLU A 94 4.93 -1.98 2.55
C GLU A 94 3.94 -3.06 3.00
N VAL A 95 4.44 -4.03 3.75
CA VAL A 95 3.63 -4.99 4.49
C VAL A 95 4.05 -4.98 5.95
N SER A 96 3.10 -4.72 6.84
CA SER A 96 3.35 -4.61 8.27
C SER A 96 2.19 -5.18 9.10
N GLY A 97 2.50 -5.67 10.30
CA GLY A 97 1.49 -6.24 11.19
C GLY A 97 2.04 -6.59 12.56
N PRO A 98 1.17 -6.84 13.56
CA PRO A 98 1.58 -7.16 14.92
C PRO A 98 2.46 -8.43 14.97
N GLY A 99 3.59 -8.35 15.67
CA GLY A 99 4.49 -9.48 15.88
C GLY A 99 5.22 -9.95 14.62
N MET A 100 5.35 -9.09 13.61
CA MET A 100 6.04 -9.36 12.35
C MET A 100 7.04 -8.24 12.04
N SER A 101 8.22 -8.60 11.55
CA SER A 101 9.14 -7.63 10.93
C SER A 101 8.48 -7.06 9.68
N SER A 102 8.41 -5.74 9.59
CA SER A 102 7.88 -5.08 8.40
C SER A 102 8.76 -5.37 7.19
N PHE A 103 8.10 -5.52 6.05
CA PHE A 103 8.74 -5.56 4.74
C PHE A 103 8.40 -4.28 4.01
N ALA A 104 9.39 -3.55 3.52
CA ALA A 104 9.18 -2.38 2.69
C ALA A 104 10.15 -2.38 1.52
N VAL A 105 9.66 -1.98 0.35
CA VAL A 105 10.46 -1.69 -0.83
C VAL A 105 10.10 -0.29 -1.28
N ASP A 106 11.08 0.61 -1.22
CA ASP A 106 10.95 2.01 -1.61
C ASP A 106 11.49 2.23 -3.03
N ASN A 107 11.15 3.39 -3.60
CA ASN A 107 11.64 3.89 -4.87
C ASN A 107 11.37 2.96 -6.08
N LEU A 108 10.24 2.23 -6.04
CA LEU A 108 9.80 1.40 -7.16
C LEU A 108 9.26 2.29 -8.27
N SER A 109 9.62 2.02 -9.52
CA SER A 109 8.84 2.49 -10.66
C SER A 109 7.47 1.78 -10.71
N LEU A 110 6.51 2.36 -11.45
CA LEU A 110 5.22 1.70 -11.67
C LEU A 110 5.40 0.33 -12.32
N ASP A 111 6.25 0.20 -13.34
CA ASP A 111 6.47 -1.07 -14.03
C ASP A 111 7.04 -2.14 -13.09
N GLU A 112 7.98 -1.77 -12.22
CA GLU A 112 8.47 -2.68 -11.19
C GLU A 112 7.35 -3.08 -10.22
N LEU A 113 6.57 -2.12 -9.71
CA LEU A 113 5.43 -2.38 -8.83
C LEU A 113 4.40 -3.31 -9.48
N LEU A 114 4.09 -3.10 -10.76
CA LEU A 114 3.16 -3.95 -11.49
C LEU A 114 3.71 -5.36 -11.66
N ASN A 115 5.02 -5.53 -11.82
CA ASN A 115 5.67 -6.85 -11.90
C ASN A 115 5.94 -7.47 -10.52
N TYR A 116 5.81 -6.69 -9.44
CA TYR A 116 5.69 -7.24 -8.10
C TYR A 116 4.37 -8.00 -8.02
N ASP A 117 4.47 -9.33 -7.90
CA ASP A 117 3.32 -10.17 -7.60
C ASP A 117 2.92 -9.94 -6.15
N VAL A 118 2.20 -8.83 -5.90
CA VAL A 118 1.68 -8.44 -4.58
C VAL A 118 0.87 -9.61 -3.99
N PRO A 119 -0.09 -10.26 -4.72
CA PRO A 119 -0.73 -11.54 -4.35
C PRO A 119 0.22 -12.63 -3.82
N TYR A 120 1.32 -12.89 -4.52
CA TYR A 120 2.32 -13.89 -4.11
C TYR A 120 3.20 -13.43 -2.95
N GLN A 121 3.53 -12.14 -2.86
CA GLN A 121 4.24 -11.61 -1.69
C GLN A 121 3.40 -11.73 -0.42
N PHE A 122 2.07 -11.62 -0.48
CA PHE A 122 1.20 -11.95 0.66
C PHE A 122 1.45 -13.38 1.18
N HIS A 123 1.57 -14.36 0.27
CA HIS A 123 1.85 -15.77 0.61
C HIS A 123 3.29 -16.00 1.07
N LYS A 124 4.26 -15.27 0.52
CA LYS A 124 5.68 -15.36 0.92
C LYS A 124 5.94 -14.69 2.28
N ILE A 125 5.21 -13.62 2.59
CA ILE A 125 5.18 -13.00 3.92
C ILE A 125 4.54 -13.95 4.92
N GLU A 126 3.48 -14.66 4.55
CA GLU A 126 2.94 -15.76 5.35
C GLU A 126 4.00 -16.85 5.63
N SER A 127 4.74 -17.30 4.61
CA SER A 127 5.76 -18.35 4.79
C SER A 127 6.91 -17.89 5.69
N LYS A 128 7.38 -16.64 5.54
CA LYS A 128 8.41 -16.06 6.42
C LYS A 128 7.89 -15.80 7.84
N ALA A 129 6.65 -15.37 8.00
CA ALA A 129 6.01 -15.18 9.30
C ALA A 129 5.70 -16.52 10.01
N ARG A 130 5.53 -17.62 9.26
CA ARG A 130 5.50 -19.00 9.78
C ARG A 130 6.89 -19.47 10.20
N GLN A 131 7.94 -19.14 9.45
CA GLN A 131 9.32 -19.46 9.82
C GLN A 131 9.80 -18.66 11.05
N ALA A 132 9.49 -17.37 11.13
CA ALA A 132 9.80 -16.53 12.28
C ALA A 132 8.96 -16.86 13.53
N GLY A 133 7.78 -17.46 13.35
CA GLY A 133 6.98 -18.03 14.45
C GLY A 133 7.25 -19.52 14.72
N GLY A 134 8.09 -20.16 13.90
CA GLY A 134 8.39 -21.60 13.95
C GLY A 134 9.38 -21.98 15.05
N ASP A 135 10.07 -21.03 15.65
CA ASP A 135 10.99 -21.27 16.77
C ASP A 135 10.31 -21.26 18.15
N LEU A 136 8.98 -21.13 18.22
CA LEU A 136 8.24 -21.23 19.50
C LEU A 136 7.66 -22.62 19.78
N HIS A 137 7.95 -23.64 18.98
CA HIS A 137 7.72 -25.04 19.33
C HIS A 137 8.97 -25.87 19.11
N LYS A 138 9.90 -25.81 20.08
CA LYS A 138 10.63 -27.01 20.48
C LYS A 138 9.77 -27.76 21.51
N PRO A 139 9.01 -28.79 21.14
CA PRO A 139 8.61 -29.79 22.11
C PRO A 139 9.83 -30.66 22.38
N GLY A 140 10.54 -30.40 23.47
CA GLY A 140 11.62 -31.30 23.88
C GLY A 140 12.51 -30.79 25.01
N LEU A 141 12.31 -31.41 26.18
CA LEU A 141 13.26 -31.63 27.28
C LEU A 141 13.46 -30.40 28.21
N SER A 142 13.19 -30.47 29.52
CA SER A 142 13.12 -31.57 30.48
C SER A 142 12.31 -31.15 31.71
#